data_AF-A0AB34Z6G3-F1
#
_entry.id   AF-A0AB34Z6G3-F1
#
_cell.length_a   1.000
_cell.length_b   1.000
_cell.length_c   1.000
_cell.angle_alpha   90.00
_cell.angle_beta   90.00
_cell.angle_gamma   90.00
#
_symmetry.space_group_name_H-M   'P 1'
#
loop_
_entity.id
_entity.type
_entity.pdbx_description
1 polymer ?
#
loop_
_entity_poly.entity_id
_entity_poly.type
_entity_poly.pdbx_seq_one_letter_code
_entity_poly.pdbx_strand_id
1 'polypeptide(L)'
;MILFLYPKKDALDKLEISNLEKLKNSFEKLLSIKSIVSDMLNQLLLDYRDDKNFIKTDTTKLESHTTTLQNQILEKNKEETELVEDILSIKDLLDTY
;
A
#
# COMPACT_ATOMS: atom_id res chain seq x y z
N MET A 1 6.79 -0.80 -8.64
CA MET A 1 7.83 -0.75 -7.59
C MET A 1 8.74 -1.98 -7.53
N ILE A 2 8.21 -3.20 -7.39
CA ILE A 2 9.04 -4.43 -7.43
C ILE A 2 9.85 -4.51 -8.73
N LEU A 3 9.24 -4.14 -9.87
CA LEU A 3 9.92 -4.04 -11.17
C LEU A 3 11.10 -3.04 -11.19
N PHE A 4 11.15 -2.09 -10.26
CA PHE A 4 12.22 -1.09 -10.18
C PHE A 4 13.37 -1.54 -9.28
N LEU A 5 13.06 -2.11 -8.11
CA LEU A 5 14.08 -2.52 -7.14
C LEU A 5 14.67 -3.90 -7.43
N TYR A 6 13.87 -4.83 -7.97
CA TYR A 6 14.32 -6.20 -8.20
C TYR A 6 15.52 -6.32 -9.14
N PRO A 7 15.58 -5.60 -10.28
CA PRO A 7 16.76 -5.62 -11.15
C PRO A 7 18.03 -5.03 -10.50
N LYS A 8 17.87 -4.18 -9.47
CA LYS A 8 18.95 -3.43 -8.81
C LYS A 8 19.34 -3.98 -7.44
N LYS A 9 18.76 -5.11 -7.03
CA LYS A 9 18.96 -5.71 -5.70
C LYS A 9 20.44 -5.93 -5.36
N ASP A 10 21.26 -6.24 -6.37
CA ASP A 10 22.69 -6.55 -6.21
C ASP A 10 23.57 -5.29 -6.17
N ALA A 11 22.99 -4.10 -6.37
CA ALA A 11 23.69 -2.80 -6.30
C ALA A 11 23.30 -1.97 -5.07
N LEU A 12 22.47 -2.53 -4.17
CA LEU A 12 22.01 -1.85 -2.96
C LEU A 12 23.14 -1.58 -1.96
N ASP A 13 24.21 -2.36 -2.00
CA ASP A 13 25.44 -2.19 -1.21
C ASP A 13 26.19 -0.89 -1.55
N LYS A 14 25.94 -0.31 -2.73
CA LYS A 14 26.54 0.96 -3.17
C LYS A 14 25.86 2.19 -2.54
N LEU A 15 24.68 2.03 -1.94
CA LEU A 15 23.96 3.13 -1.29
C LEU A 15 24.60 3.50 0.05
N GLU A 16 24.59 4.79 0.37
CA GLU A 16 24.83 5.23 1.75
C GLU A 16 23.83 4.56 2.71
N ILE A 17 24.28 4.26 3.93
CA ILE A 17 23.48 3.57 4.96
C ILE A 17 22.14 4.29 5.21
N SER A 18 22.15 5.63 5.23
CA SER A 18 20.96 6.47 5.39
C SER A 18 19.93 6.25 4.29
N ASN A 19 20.38 6.15 3.02
CA ASN A 19 19.52 5.89 1.87
C ASN A 19 18.98 4.45 1.89
N LEU A 20 19.80 3.47 2.31
CA LEU A 20 19.36 2.09 2.44
C LEU A 20 18.31 1.93 3.55
N GLU A 21 18.47 2.61 4.68
CA GLU A 21 17.49 2.64 5.76
C GLU A 21 16.18 3.29 5.30
N LYS A 22 16.26 4.43 4.61
CA LYS A 22 15.09 5.08 4.01
C LYS A 22 14.36 4.14 3.04
N LEU A 23 15.10 3.47 2.14
CA LEU A 23 14.56 2.49 1.20
C LEU A 23 13.81 1.37 1.92
N LYS A 24 14.45 0.75 2.92
CA LYS A 24 13.86 -0.33 3.71
C LYS A 24 12.56 0.12 4.37
N ASN A 25 12.59 1.26 5.06
CA ASN A 25 11.45 1.77 5.80
C ASN A 25 10.28 2.11 4.85
N SER A 26 10.55 2.73 3.70
CA SER A 26 9.50 3.03 2.73
C SER A 26 8.92 1.76 2.09
N PHE A 27 9.78 0.77 1.80
CA PHE A 27 9.35 -0.51 1.23
C PHE A 27 8.49 -1.33 2.20
N GLU A 28 8.89 -1.41 3.47
CA GLU A 28 8.13 -2.08 4.53
C GLU A 28 6.76 -1.43 4.76
N LYS A 29 6.70 -0.10 4.80
CA LYS A 29 5.43 0.63 4.90
C LYS A 29 4.52 0.36 3.71
N LEU A 30 5.04 0.31 2.49
CA LEU A 30 4.21 -0.02 1.33
C LEU A 30 3.61 -1.43 1.43
N LEU A 31 4.42 -2.41 1.82
CA LEU A 31 3.92 -3.79 2.01
C LEU A 31 2.86 -3.85 3.11
N SER A 32 3.01 -3.07 4.17
CA SER A 32 2.01 -2.93 5.23
C SER A 32 0.69 -2.35 4.70
N ILE A 33 0.73 -1.27 3.91
CA ILE A 33 -0.45 -0.69 3.26
C ILE A 33 -1.16 -1.74 2.41
N LYS A 34 -0.42 -2.50 1.59
CA LYS A 34 -0.99 -3.59 0.78
C LYS A 34 -1.71 -4.63 1.64
N SER A 35 -1.13 -5.01 2.77
CA SER A 35 -1.76 -5.96 3.71
C SER A 35 -3.06 -5.39 4.28
N ILE A 36 -3.01 -4.15 4.77
CA ILE A 36 -4.18 -3.47 5.36
C ILE A 36 -5.33 -3.39 4.35
N VAL A 37 -5.05 -2.98 3.11
CA VAL A 37 -6.08 -2.91 2.05
C VAL A 37 -6.62 -4.30 1.71
N SER A 38 -5.77 -5.33 1.69
CA SER A 38 -6.22 -6.71 1.46
C SER A 38 -7.15 -7.19 2.58
N ASP A 39 -6.82 -6.90 3.84
CA ASP A 39 -7.63 -7.24 5.00
C ASP A 39 -8.96 -6.50 5.00
N MET A 40 -8.97 -5.22 4.64
CA MET A 40 -10.17 -4.40 4.45
C MET A 40 -11.14 -5.03 3.42
N LEU A 41 -10.62 -5.47 2.27
CA LEU A 41 -11.44 -6.10 1.23
C LEU A 41 -11.94 -7.49 1.63
N ASN A 42 -11.11 -8.29 2.31
CA ASN A 42 -11.52 -9.57 2.86
C ASN A 42 -12.64 -9.39 3.91
N GLN A 43 -12.50 -8.37 4.76
CA GLN A 43 -13.49 -8.07 5.78
C GLN A 43 -14.83 -7.63 5.17
N LEU A 44 -14.83 -6.89 4.06
CA LEU A 44 -16.05 -6.56 3.32
C LEU A 44 -16.80 -7.82 2.87
N LEU A 45 -16.09 -8.84 2.36
CA LEU A 45 -16.71 -10.10 1.92
C LEU A 45 -17.33 -10.85 3.10
N LEU A 46 -16.65 -10.88 4.25
CA LEU A 46 -17.17 -11.50 5.47
C LEU A 46 -18.40 -10.74 6.00
N ASP A 47 -18.30 -9.42 6.09
CA ASP A 47 -19.37 -8.54 6.55
C ASP A 47 -20.62 -8.68 5.65
N TYR A 48 -20.44 -8.81 4.33
CA TYR A 48 -21.54 -9.03 3.39
C TYR A 48 -22.14 -10.43 3.50
N ARG A 49 -21.30 -11.47 3.62
CA ARG A 49 -21.77 -12.86 3.78
C ARG A 49 -22.66 -13.01 5.02
N ASP A 50 -22.23 -12.41 6.11
CA ASP A 50 -22.84 -12.54 7.43
C ASP A 50 -23.97 -11.49 7.67
N ASP A 51 -24.35 -10.73 6.63
CA ASP A 51 -25.33 -9.63 6.65
C ASP A 51 -25.13 -8.64 7.79
N LYS A 52 -23.85 -8.39 8.12
CA LYS A 52 -23.48 -7.47 9.19
C LYS A 52 -23.98 -6.07 8.83
N ASN A 53 -24.65 -5.42 9.77
CA ASN A 53 -25.27 -4.10 9.56
C ASN A 53 -26.26 -4.06 8.38
N PHE A 54 -26.87 -5.19 8.02
CA PHE A 54 -27.86 -5.31 6.94
C PHE A 54 -27.31 -4.98 5.54
N ILE A 55 -25.99 -5.02 5.33
CA ILE A 55 -25.40 -4.61 4.04
C ILE A 55 -25.68 -5.62 2.91
N LYS A 56 -26.18 -6.82 3.21
CA LYS A 56 -26.61 -7.78 2.19
C LYS A 56 -28.03 -7.49 1.71
N THR A 57 -28.87 -7.00 2.60
CA THR A 57 -30.32 -6.87 2.39
C THR A 57 -30.76 -5.44 2.09
N ASP A 58 -30.00 -4.43 2.54
CA ASP A 58 -30.25 -3.01 2.33
C ASP A 58 -29.14 -2.38 1.50
N THR A 59 -29.48 -1.97 0.27
CA THR A 59 -28.54 -1.35 -0.67
C THR A 59 -28.01 -0.01 -0.19
N THR A 60 -28.79 0.74 0.59
CA THR A 60 -28.35 2.04 1.14
C THR A 60 -27.30 1.85 2.23
N LYS A 61 -27.42 0.77 3.02
CA LYS A 61 -26.42 0.36 4.01
C LYS A 61 -25.14 -0.12 3.33
N LEU A 62 -25.27 -0.91 2.26
CA LEU A 62 -24.13 -1.34 1.46
C LEU A 62 -23.37 -0.13 0.89
N GLU A 63 -24.07 0.80 0.25
CA GLU A 63 -23.47 2.00 -0.34
C GLU A 63 -22.71 2.84 0.69
N SER A 64 -23.31 3.07 1.86
CA SER A 64 -22.66 3.80 2.96
C SER A 64 -21.40 3.07 3.46
N HIS A 65 -21.48 1.74 3.61
CA HIS A 65 -20.35 0.92 4.04
C HIS A 65 -19.21 0.93 3.01
N THR A 66 -19.51 0.75 1.72
CA THR A 66 -18.50 0.78 0.65
C THR A 66 -17.92 2.18 0.44
N THR A 67 -18.70 3.24 0.64
CA THR A 67 -18.20 4.63 0.59
C THR A 67 -17.18 4.88 1.70
N THR A 68 -17.47 4.40 2.91
CA THR A 68 -16.55 4.50 4.06
C THR A 68 -15.25 3.75 3.77
N LEU A 69 -15.37 2.52 3.25
CA LEU A 69 -14.22 1.70 2.85
C LEU A 69 -13.38 2.37 1.77
N GLN A 70 -14.02 2.92 0.74
CA GLN A 70 -13.35 3.65 -0.33
C GLN A 70 -12.55 4.83 0.21
N ASN A 71 -13.12 5.62 1.13
CA ASN A 71 -12.41 6.74 1.75
C ASN A 71 -11.17 6.27 2.52
N GLN A 72 -11.24 5.17 3.26
CA GLN A 72 -10.08 4.60 3.96
C GLN A 72 -8.98 4.14 2.98
N ILE A 73 -9.36 3.49 1.88
CA ILE A 73 -8.42 3.07 0.83
C ILE A 73 -7.79 4.28 0.15
N LEU A 74 -8.55 5.35 -0.10
CA LEU A 74 -8.03 6.58 -0.70
C LEU A 74 -6.98 7.27 0.19
N GLU A 75 -7.18 7.31 1.52
CA GLU A 75 -6.16 7.82 2.44
C GLU A 75 -4.89 6.96 2.41
N LYS A 76 -5.02 5.64 2.33
CA LYS A 76 -3.88 4.72 2.18
C LYS A 76 -3.15 4.90 0.84
N ASN A 77 -3.86 5.21 -0.25
CA ASN A 77 -3.25 5.51 -1.54
C ASN A 77 -2.44 6.83 -1.53
N LYS A 78 -2.88 7.82 -0.74
CA LYS A 78 -2.09 9.06 -0.54
C LYS A 78 -0.77 8.74 0.17
N GLU A 79 -0.83 7.95 1.25
CA GLU A 79 0.36 7.47 1.96
C GLU A 79 1.29 6.67 1.02
N GLU A 80 0.74 5.80 0.16
CA GLU A 80 1.53 5.06 -0.84
C GLU A 80 2.26 6.00 -1.81
N THR A 81 1.62 7.09 -2.24
CA THR A 81 2.22 8.01 -3.23
C THR A 81 3.53 8.62 -2.71
N GLU A 82 3.54 9.08 -1.46
CA GLU A 82 4.74 9.63 -0.81
C GLU A 82 5.86 8.57 -0.69
N LEU A 83 5.50 7.33 -0.34
CA LEU A 83 6.46 6.22 -0.23
C LEU A 83 7.04 5.84 -1.59
N VAL A 84 6.26 5.91 -2.66
CA VAL A 84 6.71 5.63 -4.03
C VAL A 84 7.69 6.70 -4.50
N GLU A 85 7.44 7.98 -4.21
CA GLU A 85 8.36 9.08 -4.53
C GLU A 85 9.71 8.93 -3.83
N ASP A 86 9.69 8.56 -2.55
CA ASP A 86 10.91 8.25 -1.78
C ASP A 86 11.73 7.13 -2.43
N ILE A 87 11.05 6.07 -2.90
CA ILE A 87 11.70 4.92 -3.51
C ILE A 87 12.23 5.23 -4.92
N LEU A 88 11.50 6.05 -5.70
CA LEU A 88 11.95 6.51 -7.01
C LEU A 88 13.20 7.40 -6.89
N SER A 89 13.25 8.26 -5.88
CA SER A 89 14.44 9.09 -5.62
C SER A 89 15.70 8.23 -5.37
N ILE A 90 15.53 7.11 -4.67
CA ILE A 90 16.63 6.16 -4.40
C ILE A 90 16.98 5.34 -5.65
N LYS A 91 15.99 4.99 -6.47
CA LYS A 91 16.22 4.33 -7.76
C LYS A 91 17.12 5.20 -8.65
N ASP A 92 16.87 6.50 -8.71
CA ASP A 92 17.66 7.40 -9.57
C ASP A 92 19.11 7.52 -9.08
N LEU A 93 19.35 7.44 -7.76
CA LEU A 93 20.71 7.28 -7.22
C LEU A 93 21.36 5.96 -7.69
N LEU A 94 20.61 4.85 -7.63
CA LEU A 94 21.08 3.55 -8.11
C LEU A 94 21.30 3.48 -9.63
N ASP A 95 20.80 4.44 -10.42
CA ASP A 95 21.08 4.55 -11.85
C ASP A 95 22.43 5.22 -12.14
N THR A 96 23.07 5.82 -11.12
CA THR A 96 24.40 6.44 -11.23
C THR A 96 25.56 5.46 -11.03
N TYR A 97 25.26 4.20 -10.70
CA TYR A 97 26.24 3.15 -10.38
C TYR A 97 26.17 1.95 -11.32
#